data_AF-A0A0Q6MPK5-F1
#
_entry.id   AF-A0A0Q6MPK5-F1
#
_cell.length_a   1.000
_cell.length_b   1.000
_cell.length_c   1.000
_cell.angle_alpha   90.00
_cell.angle_beta   90.00
_cell.angle_gamma   90.00
#
_symmetry.space_group_name_H-M   'P 1'
#
loop_
_entity.id
_entity.type
_entity.pdbx_description
1 polymer ?
#
loop_
_entity_poly.entity_id
_entity_poly.type
_entity_poly.pdbx_seq_one_letter_code
_entity_poly.pdbx_strand_id
1 'polypeptide(L)'
;MALRTDHPPAAGNTFCGMVKAPTLRNVATRQAFFHNGVMHSLEQVIRFYNTRDTLPEIWYPTVGGQPKAVPDAGFPGYGLVKTQYVGGQVKKYDDLPPQFVANIDTQMPLDGRKAHSAPPMSEQNIADLICFLNTLTDGDQPPAAPASTGPCTP
;
A
#
# COMPACT_ATOMS: atom_id res chain seq x y z
N MET A 1 2.36 -10.17 -13.40
CA MET A 1 3.09 -9.54 -14.52
C MET A 1 4.05 -10.57 -15.13
N ALA A 2 4.14 -10.71 -16.46
CA ALA A 2 5.10 -11.64 -17.08
C ALA A 2 6.52 -11.05 -17.01
N LEU A 3 7.52 -11.87 -16.67
CA LEU A 3 8.92 -11.43 -16.69
C LEU A 3 9.33 -11.07 -18.12
N ARG A 4 10.01 -9.94 -18.28
CA ARG A 4 10.70 -9.62 -19.53
C ARG A 4 11.74 -10.71 -19.82
N THR A 5 11.55 -11.45 -20.92
CA THR A 5 12.45 -12.54 -21.31
C THR A 5 13.76 -12.05 -21.92
N ASP A 6 13.82 -10.78 -22.33
CA ASP A 6 14.97 -10.12 -22.94
C ASP A 6 15.96 -9.51 -21.94
N HIS A 7 15.58 -9.46 -20.65
CA HIS A 7 16.49 -9.12 -19.56
C HIS A 7 16.52 -10.29 -18.57
N PRO A 8 17.37 -11.30 -18.79
CA PRO A 8 17.40 -12.48 -17.95
C PRO A 8 17.73 -12.07 -16.51
N PRO A 9 16.95 -12.51 -15.52
CA PRO A 9 17.24 -12.23 -14.13
C PRO A 9 18.62 -12.82 -13.76
N ALA A 10 19.58 -11.94 -13.47
CA ALA A 10 20.88 -12.37 -12.96
C ALA A 10 20.76 -12.72 -11.48
N ALA A 11 21.20 -13.93 -11.10
CA ALA A 11 21.29 -14.32 -9.70
C ALA A 11 22.19 -13.32 -8.93
N GLY A 12 21.72 -12.87 -7.78
CA GLY A 12 22.42 -11.85 -6.98
C GLY A 12 22.22 -10.40 -7.42
N ASN A 13 21.34 -10.12 -8.40
CA ASN A 13 20.95 -8.73 -8.69
C ASN A 13 20.11 -8.16 -7.54
N THR A 14 20.75 -7.35 -6.70
CA THR A 14 20.14 -6.69 -5.55
C THR A 14 19.18 -5.57 -5.93
N PHE A 15 19.19 -5.11 -7.19
CA PHE A 15 18.32 -4.02 -7.65
C PHE A 15 16.99 -4.50 -8.23
N CYS A 16 16.82 -5.80 -8.49
CA CYS A 16 15.54 -6.34 -8.95
C CYS A 16 14.46 -6.09 -7.89
N GLY A 17 13.37 -5.44 -8.30
CA GLY A 17 12.27 -5.02 -7.42
C GLY A 17 12.45 -3.63 -6.79
N MET A 18 13.62 -3.01 -6.90
CA MET A 18 13.83 -1.64 -6.40
C MET A 18 13.27 -0.62 -7.40
N VAL A 19 12.62 0.41 -6.88
CA VAL A 19 12.11 1.54 -7.66
C VAL A 19 12.61 2.84 -7.04
N LYS A 20 12.93 3.83 -7.86
CA LYS A 20 13.30 5.17 -7.37
C LYS A 20 12.17 5.74 -6.53
N ALA A 21 12.48 6.21 -5.33
CA ALA A 21 11.52 6.92 -4.49
C ALA A 21 10.97 8.15 -5.24
N PRO A 22 9.64 8.29 -5.42
CA PRO A 22 9.03 9.42 -6.10
C PRO A 22 9.02 10.66 -5.20
N THR A 23 8.83 11.84 -5.80
CA THR A 23 8.53 13.05 -5.02
C THR A 23 7.10 12.99 -4.47
N LEU A 24 6.91 13.58 -3.28
CA LEU A 24 5.61 13.72 -2.63
C LEU A 24 4.96 15.10 -2.84
N ARG A 25 5.66 16.04 -3.49
CA ARG A 25 5.06 17.30 -3.95
C ARG A 25 3.93 17.01 -4.94
N ASN A 26 2.78 17.66 -4.76
CA ASN A 26 1.54 17.43 -5.51
C ASN A 26 0.96 16.01 -5.40
N VAL A 27 1.39 15.19 -4.43
CA VAL A 27 0.92 13.79 -4.31
C VAL A 27 -0.58 13.68 -4.12
N ALA A 28 -1.20 14.62 -3.40
CA ALA A 28 -2.63 14.64 -3.14
C ALA A 28 -3.50 14.86 -4.39
N THR A 29 -2.92 15.36 -5.48
CA THR A 29 -3.64 15.59 -6.75
C THR A 29 -3.64 14.39 -7.69
N ARG A 30 -2.88 13.33 -7.36
CA ARG A 30 -2.74 12.14 -8.21
C ARG A 30 -3.96 11.23 -8.09
N GLN A 31 -4.30 10.56 -9.20
CA GLN A 31 -5.40 9.58 -9.28
C GLN A 31 -4.90 8.12 -9.30
N ALA A 32 -3.61 7.92 -9.51
CA ALA A 32 -2.96 6.61 -9.51
C ALA A 32 -1.63 6.71 -8.75
N PHE A 33 -1.34 5.69 -7.96
CA PHE A 33 -0.20 5.64 -7.05
C PHE A 33 0.60 4.35 -7.25
N PHE A 34 1.83 4.34 -6.73
CA PHE A 34 2.89 3.36 -7.04
C PHE A 34 3.29 3.35 -8.53
N HIS A 35 4.35 2.61 -8.84
CA HIS A 35 4.94 2.56 -10.18
C HIS A 35 4.05 1.83 -11.20
N ASN A 36 3.16 0.96 -10.73
CA ASN A 36 2.21 0.18 -11.54
C ASN A 36 0.79 0.77 -11.52
N GLY A 37 0.55 1.89 -10.81
CA GLY A 37 -0.76 2.54 -10.73
C GLY A 37 -1.84 1.75 -9.99
N VAL A 38 -1.47 0.69 -9.23
CA VAL A 38 -2.43 -0.27 -8.64
C VAL A 38 -3.35 0.35 -7.58
N MET A 39 -2.95 1.48 -6.98
CA MET A 39 -3.73 2.17 -5.96
C MET A 39 -4.29 3.48 -6.48
N HIS A 40 -5.49 3.83 -6.01
CA HIS A 40 -6.27 4.96 -6.54
C HIS A 40 -6.64 6.02 -5.50
N SER A 41 -6.16 5.90 -4.27
CA SER A 41 -6.29 6.97 -3.28
C SER A 41 -5.04 7.08 -2.41
N LEU A 42 -4.75 8.30 -1.95
CA LEU A 42 -3.64 8.56 -1.05
C LEU A 42 -3.79 7.79 0.28
N GLU A 43 -5.03 7.69 0.78
CA GLU A 43 -5.33 6.90 1.98
C GLU A 43 -4.96 5.43 1.81
N GLN A 44 -5.28 4.82 0.66
CA GLN A 44 -4.93 3.43 0.38
C GLN A 44 -3.41 3.22 0.40
N VAL A 45 -2.63 4.18 -0.11
CA VAL A 45 -1.16 4.15 -0.05
C VAL A 45 -0.66 4.15 1.39
N ILE A 46 -1.14 5.07 2.23
CA ILE A 46 -0.70 5.15 3.63
C ILE A 46 -1.12 3.90 4.40
N ARG A 47 -2.32 3.39 4.15
CA ARG A 47 -2.80 2.14 4.76
C ARG A 47 -1.97 0.93 4.32
N PHE A 48 -1.50 0.88 3.07
CA PHE A 48 -0.57 -0.16 2.64
C PHE A 48 0.71 -0.16 3.47
N TYR A 49 1.36 1.00 3.67
CA TYR A 49 2.55 1.07 4.53
C TYR A 49 2.26 0.64 5.98
N ASN A 50 1.04 0.86 6.46
CA ASN A 50 0.66 0.50 7.83
C ASN A 50 0.27 -0.98 7.99
N THR A 51 -0.33 -1.60 6.98
CA THR A 51 -0.95 -2.93 7.11
C THR A 51 -0.51 -3.97 6.10
N ARG A 52 0.48 -3.70 5.23
CA ARG A 52 1.05 -4.69 4.30
C ARG A 52 1.40 -6.01 5.00
N ASP A 53 2.01 -5.91 6.17
CA ASP A 53 2.52 -7.08 6.91
C ASP A 53 1.53 -7.59 7.96
N THR A 54 0.73 -6.70 8.56
CA THR A 54 -0.23 -7.05 9.61
C THR A 54 -1.59 -7.50 9.09
N LEU A 55 -1.99 -7.11 7.87
CA LEU A 55 -3.20 -7.59 7.20
C LEU A 55 -2.88 -7.92 5.73
N PRO A 56 -1.95 -8.85 5.46
CA PRO A 56 -1.47 -9.09 4.09
C PRO A 56 -2.58 -9.58 3.14
N GLU A 57 -3.64 -10.21 3.65
CA GLU A 57 -4.77 -10.75 2.89
C GLU A 57 -5.65 -9.69 2.22
N ILE A 58 -5.57 -8.41 2.63
CA ILE A 58 -6.27 -7.32 1.96
C ILE A 58 -5.42 -6.70 0.84
N TRP A 59 -4.14 -7.06 0.74
CA TRP A 59 -3.19 -6.50 -0.24
C TRP A 59 -2.77 -7.51 -1.29
N TYR A 60 -2.66 -8.78 -0.91
CA TYR A 60 -2.15 -9.86 -1.74
C TYR A 60 -3.18 -10.99 -1.88
N PRO A 61 -3.22 -11.70 -3.02
CA PRO A 61 -4.18 -12.77 -3.24
C PRO A 61 -3.94 -13.96 -2.30
N THR A 62 -5.03 -14.58 -1.88
CA THR A 62 -5.02 -15.87 -1.17
C THR A 62 -5.10 -17.02 -2.17
N VAL A 63 -4.15 -17.95 -2.09
CA VAL A 63 -4.09 -19.14 -2.94
C VAL A 63 -4.58 -20.36 -2.18
N GLY A 64 -5.46 -21.15 -2.79
CA GLY A 64 -5.99 -22.39 -2.20
C GLY A 64 -7.01 -22.21 -1.07
N GLY A 65 -7.45 -20.97 -0.82
CA GLY A 65 -8.51 -20.66 0.15
C GLY A 65 -9.90 -20.71 -0.48
N GLN A 66 -10.94 -20.82 0.36
CA GLN A 66 -12.33 -20.73 -0.07
C GLN A 66 -12.87 -19.31 0.14
N PRO A 67 -13.41 -18.63 -0.89
CA PRO A 67 -13.93 -17.28 -0.73
C PRO A 67 -15.18 -17.28 0.17
N LYS A 68 -15.24 -16.34 1.10
CA LYS A 68 -16.44 -16.09 1.91
C LYS A 68 -17.42 -15.27 1.07
N ALA A 69 -18.69 -15.69 1.09
CA ALA A 69 -19.77 -14.94 0.42
C ALA A 69 -19.96 -13.54 1.02
N VAL A 70 -19.78 -13.42 2.34
CA VAL A 70 -19.84 -12.15 3.06
C VAL A 70 -18.59 -12.05 3.95
N PRO A 71 -17.77 -11.00 3.80
CA PRO A 71 -16.65 -10.74 4.71
C PRO A 71 -17.13 -10.49 6.14
N ASP A 72 -16.27 -10.74 7.13
CA ASP A 72 -16.54 -10.36 8.51
C ASP A 72 -16.73 -8.85 8.64
N ALA A 73 -17.51 -8.40 9.62
CA ALA A 73 -17.80 -6.98 9.83
C ALA A 73 -16.53 -6.11 10.03
N GLY A 74 -15.45 -6.69 10.54
CA GLY A 74 -14.16 -6.03 10.72
C GLY A 74 -13.20 -6.15 9.53
N PHE A 75 -13.60 -6.80 8.43
CA PHE A 75 -12.74 -6.96 7.25
C PHE A 75 -12.62 -5.62 6.51
N PRO A 76 -11.42 -5.03 6.39
CA PRO A 76 -11.28 -3.70 5.85
C PRO A 76 -11.65 -3.58 4.37
N GLY A 77 -12.44 -2.56 4.03
CA GLY A 77 -12.85 -2.29 2.64
C GLY A 77 -11.84 -1.51 1.80
N TYR A 78 -10.75 -1.01 2.40
CA TYR A 78 -9.76 -0.16 1.73
C TYR A 78 -8.64 -0.94 1.02
N GLY A 79 -8.55 -2.25 1.22
CA GLY A 79 -7.56 -3.10 0.57
C GLY A 79 -7.80 -3.29 -0.93
N LEU A 80 -6.81 -3.85 -1.62
CA LEU A 80 -6.92 -4.29 -3.02
C LEU A 80 -7.80 -5.56 -3.14
N VAL A 81 -7.71 -6.44 -2.15
CA VAL A 81 -8.50 -7.67 -2.06
C VAL A 81 -9.70 -7.43 -1.13
N LYS A 82 -10.90 -7.41 -1.71
CA LYS A 82 -12.16 -7.17 -0.98
C LYS A 82 -12.87 -8.45 -0.54
N THR A 83 -12.45 -9.60 -1.07
CA THR A 83 -13.00 -10.91 -0.71
C THR A 83 -12.16 -11.52 0.39
N GLN A 84 -12.79 -11.83 1.53
CA GLN A 84 -12.15 -12.59 2.59
C GLN A 84 -12.16 -14.08 2.24
N TYR A 85 -11.10 -14.81 2.59
CA TYR A 85 -10.97 -16.24 2.34
C TYR A 85 -10.88 -17.02 3.66
N VAL A 86 -11.37 -18.27 3.66
CA VAL A 86 -11.15 -19.26 4.73
C VAL A 86 -10.09 -20.25 4.26
N GLY A 87 -9.04 -20.42 5.08
CA GLY A 87 -7.89 -21.25 4.72
C GLY A 87 -7.07 -20.67 3.57
N GLY A 88 -6.21 -21.50 2.97
CA GLY A 88 -5.27 -21.08 1.93
C GLY A 88 -4.04 -20.35 2.49
N GLN A 89 -3.24 -19.80 1.59
CA GLN A 89 -2.03 -19.07 1.91
C GLN A 89 -2.01 -17.73 1.18
N VAL A 90 -1.74 -16.65 1.89
CA VAL A 90 -1.54 -15.33 1.29
C VAL A 90 -0.21 -15.32 0.54
N LYS A 91 -0.26 -15.05 -0.77
CA LYS A 91 0.93 -14.97 -1.63
C LYS A 91 1.53 -13.57 -1.57
N LYS A 92 2.27 -13.27 -0.50
CA LYS A 92 2.94 -11.98 -0.34
C LYS A 92 3.92 -11.69 -1.48
N TYR A 93 4.04 -10.41 -1.84
CA TYR A 93 4.97 -9.91 -2.86
C TYR A 93 4.74 -10.56 -4.24
N ASP A 94 3.48 -10.71 -4.62
CA ASP A 94 3.05 -11.41 -5.85
C ASP A 94 3.45 -10.73 -7.16
N ASP A 95 3.92 -9.48 -7.09
CA ASP A 95 4.48 -8.73 -8.21
C ASP A 95 6.03 -8.79 -8.28
N LEU A 96 6.67 -9.66 -7.48
CA LEU A 96 8.11 -9.89 -7.49
C LEU A 96 8.43 -11.39 -7.62
N PRO A 97 9.35 -11.80 -8.50
CA PRO A 97 9.77 -13.21 -8.60
C PRO A 97 10.34 -13.72 -7.26
N PRO A 98 10.08 -14.99 -6.90
CA PRO A 98 10.51 -15.56 -5.62
C PRO A 98 12.00 -15.38 -5.31
N GLN A 99 12.86 -15.48 -6.33
CA GLN A 99 14.32 -15.31 -6.16
C GLN A 99 14.76 -13.90 -5.72
N PHE A 100 13.90 -12.89 -5.84
CA PHE A 100 14.20 -11.49 -5.49
C PHE A 100 13.46 -11.01 -4.25
N VAL A 101 12.64 -11.86 -3.62
CA VAL A 101 11.91 -11.48 -2.39
C VAL A 101 12.87 -11.07 -1.26
N ALA A 102 14.11 -11.59 -1.27
CA ALA A 102 15.16 -11.17 -0.35
C ALA A 102 15.59 -9.70 -0.50
N ASN A 103 15.26 -9.04 -1.63
CA ASN A 103 15.54 -7.61 -1.86
C ASN A 103 14.47 -6.68 -1.26
N ILE A 104 13.38 -7.22 -0.71
CA ILE A 104 12.32 -6.41 -0.11
C ILE A 104 12.84 -5.70 1.15
N ASP A 105 12.52 -4.41 1.26
CA ASP A 105 12.82 -3.63 2.45
C ASP A 105 12.04 -4.15 3.67
N THR A 106 12.78 -4.36 4.76
CA THR A 106 12.30 -4.82 6.07
C THR A 106 12.54 -3.79 7.18
N GLN A 107 12.72 -2.52 6.84
CA GLN A 107 12.76 -1.42 7.81
C GLN A 107 11.34 -0.95 8.17
N MET A 108 11.18 -0.33 9.34
CA MET A 108 9.89 0.24 9.75
C MET A 108 9.41 1.30 8.73
N PRO A 109 8.11 1.35 8.39
CA PRO A 109 6.98 0.61 8.98
C PRO A 109 6.73 -0.78 8.35
N LEU A 110 7.55 -1.21 7.38
CA LEU A 110 7.43 -2.41 6.59
C LEU A 110 8.34 -3.55 7.10
N ASP A 111 8.44 -3.68 8.41
CA ASP A 111 9.44 -4.48 9.13
C ASP A 111 9.12 -5.97 9.26
N GLY A 112 8.17 -6.49 8.47
CA GLY A 112 7.83 -7.91 8.51
C GLY A 112 7.09 -8.33 9.77
N ARG A 113 6.40 -7.38 10.45
CA ARG A 113 5.46 -7.66 11.55
C ARG A 113 4.58 -8.86 11.23
N LYS A 114 4.28 -9.65 12.27
CA LYS A 114 3.44 -10.84 12.13
C LYS A 114 2.03 -10.46 11.65
N ALA A 115 1.47 -11.26 10.74
CA ALA A 115 0.07 -11.13 10.36
C ALA A 115 -0.84 -11.10 11.60
N HIS A 116 -1.82 -10.20 11.58
CA HIS A 116 -2.77 -9.86 12.64
C HIS A 116 -2.16 -9.30 13.93
N SER A 117 -0.91 -8.86 13.92
CA SER A 117 -0.37 -8.05 15.02
C SER A 117 -0.84 -6.59 14.92
N ALA A 118 -0.63 -5.82 15.98
CA ALA A 118 -0.88 -4.38 15.95
C ALA A 118 -0.03 -3.70 14.84
N PRO A 119 -0.63 -2.81 14.03
CA PRO A 119 0.10 -2.02 13.04
C PRO A 119 0.97 -0.95 13.73
N PRO A 120 2.01 -0.43 13.04
CA PRO A 120 2.91 0.58 13.60
C PRO A 120 2.26 1.94 13.84
N MET A 121 1.18 2.29 13.13
CA MET A 121 0.51 3.58 13.24
C MET A 121 -0.97 3.42 13.63
N SER A 122 -1.46 4.36 14.44
CA SER A 122 -2.87 4.49 14.77
C SER A 122 -3.67 5.13 13.62
N GLU A 123 -5.00 5.05 13.68
CA GLU A 123 -5.87 5.75 12.72
C GLU A 123 -5.67 7.27 12.74
N GLN A 124 -5.40 7.86 13.92
CA GLN A 124 -5.08 9.29 14.02
C GLN A 124 -3.79 9.62 13.26
N ASN A 125 -2.75 8.80 13.39
CA ASN A 125 -1.50 9.04 12.66
C ASN A 125 -1.69 8.94 11.13
N ILE A 126 -2.56 8.03 10.66
CA ILE A 126 -2.91 7.95 9.23
C ILE A 126 -3.59 9.24 8.78
N ALA A 127 -4.57 9.74 9.55
CA ALA A 127 -5.26 10.99 9.26
C ALA A 127 -4.28 12.17 9.23
N ASP A 128 -3.42 12.30 10.24
CA ASP A 128 -2.41 13.36 10.35
C ASP A 128 -1.43 13.34 9.16
N LEU A 129 -0.97 12.15 8.75
CA LEU A 129 -0.10 11.99 7.58
C LEU A 129 -0.80 12.43 6.29
N ILE A 130 -2.06 12.06 6.09
CA ILE A 130 -2.84 12.49 4.92
C ILE A 130 -2.98 14.02 4.93
N CYS A 131 -3.30 14.61 6.08
CA CYS A 131 -3.40 16.07 6.21
C CYS A 131 -2.07 16.76 5.92
N PHE A 132 -0.95 16.26 6.44
CA PHE A 132 0.37 16.76 6.11
C PHE A 132 0.68 16.68 4.61
N LEU A 133 0.40 15.55 3.97
CA LEU A 133 0.67 15.36 2.54
C LEU A 133 -0.19 16.27 1.66
N ASN A 134 -1.39 16.65 2.09
CA ASN A 134 -2.21 17.65 1.39
C ASN A 134 -1.54 19.04 1.36
N THR A 135 -0.76 19.40 2.38
CA THR A 135 -0.01 20.67 2.43
C THR A 135 1.10 20.77 1.37
N LEU A 136 1.48 19.64 0.78
CA LEU A 136 2.52 19.57 -0.26
C LEU A 136 1.97 19.83 -1.67
N THR A 137 0.73 20.30 -1.79
CA THR A 137 0.10 20.68 -3.05
C THR A 137 0.42 22.13 -3.39
N ASP A 138 0.92 22.36 -4.59
CA ASP A 138 1.32 23.69 -5.06
C ASP A 138 0.10 24.60 -5.27
N GLY A 139 0.29 25.89 -4.95
CA GLY A 139 -0.77 26.87 -4.78
C GLY A 139 -1.06 27.75 -6.01
N ASP A 140 -0.94 27.25 -7.25
CA ASP A 140 -1.21 28.07 -8.45
C ASP A 140 -2.68 28.50 -8.59
N GLN A 141 -3.57 28.12 -7.65
CA GLN A 141 -4.87 28.74 -7.45
C GLN A 141 -5.15 28.89 -5.93
N PRO A 142 -5.52 30.09 -5.46
CA PRO A 142 -6.17 30.21 -4.15
C PRO A 142 -7.43 29.33 -4.14
N PRO A 143 -7.72 28.60 -3.06
CA PRO A 143 -9.01 27.93 -2.95
C PRO A 143 -10.12 28.97 -3.08
N ALA A 144 -11.10 28.73 -3.95
CA ALA A 144 -12.23 29.64 -4.19
C ALA A 144 -13.12 29.86 -2.94
N ALA A 145 -12.87 29.09 -1.88
CA ALA A 145 -13.49 29.20 -0.57
C ALA A 145 -12.43 29.06 0.54
N PRO A 146 -12.62 29.69 1.70
CA PRO A 146 -11.80 29.44 2.88
C PRO A 146 -11.82 27.94 3.24
N ALA A 147 -10.75 27.47 3.90
CA ALA A 147 -10.66 26.10 4.39
C ALA A 147 -11.92 25.78 5.23
N SER A 148 -12.74 24.85 4.75
CA SER A 148 -13.86 24.33 5.52
C SER A 148 -13.32 23.58 6.73
N THR A 149 -14.01 23.69 7.88
CA THR A 149 -13.79 22.80 9.03
C THR A 149 -13.90 21.35 8.56
N GLY A 150 -12.77 20.65 8.54
CA GLY A 150 -12.64 19.30 8.03
C GLY A 150 -11.72 18.49 8.94
N PRO A 151 -11.52 17.19 8.66
CA PRO A 151 -10.70 16.33 9.50
C PRO A 151 -9.21 16.76 9.58
N CYS A 152 -8.80 17.74 8.77
CA CYS A 152 -7.45 18.30 8.72
C CYS A 152 -7.31 19.70 9.31
N THR A 153 -8.33 20.21 10.02
CA THR A 153 -8.21 21.42 10.84
C THR A 153 -8.03 21.03 12.30
N PRO A 154 -7.03 21.57 13.02
CA PRO A 154 -6.84 21.31 14.46
C PRO A 154 -8.02 21.81 15.31
#